data_AF-S2YKC6-F1
#
_entry.id   AF-S2YKC6-F1
#
_cell.length_a   1.000
_cell.length_b   1.000
_cell.length_c   1.000
_cell.angle_alpha   90.00
_cell.angle_beta   90.00
_cell.angle_gamma   90.00
#
_symmetry.space_group_name_H-M   'P 1'
#
loop_
_entity.id
_entity.type
_entity.pdbx_description
1 polymer ?
#
loop_
_entity_poly.entity_id
_entity_poly.type
_entity_poly.pdbx_seq_one_letter_code
_entity_poly.pdbx_strand_id
1 'polypeptide(L)'
;MGNGASDPTRYTEPWTTYQDCLRLYIEGARAHGARPVLATPVERRRFDADGNAVPTHGEYPAAMRALAGRERVPLLDIEALSLALWQELGVEETKVYFNWTATEQDNTHFNPPGAIAVARLVARELLRTRVLAPRDVVRLHDEIPTSWITWPEATGSPAA
;
A
#
# COMPACT_ATOMS: atom_id res chain seq x y z
N MET A 1 -0.98 -14.77 -15.05
CA MET A 1 -0.56 -14.35 -13.70
C MET A 1 0.66 -15.19 -13.32
N GLY A 2 1.86 -14.62 -13.43
CA GLY A 2 3.07 -15.27 -12.92
C GLY A 2 3.16 -15.01 -11.42
N ASN A 3 2.89 -16.02 -10.61
CA ASN A 3 3.18 -15.97 -9.18
C ASN A 3 4.67 -15.67 -9.01
N GLY A 4 5.01 -14.64 -8.25
CA GLY A 4 6.38 -14.45 -7.72
C GLY A 4 6.82 -15.55 -6.73
N ALA A 5 6.09 -16.67 -6.69
CA ALA A 5 6.31 -17.81 -5.80
C ALA A 5 7.26 -18.88 -6.39
N SER A 6 7.85 -18.64 -7.55
CA SER A 6 8.75 -19.60 -8.22
C SER A 6 10.24 -19.44 -7.84
N ASP A 7 10.59 -18.43 -7.05
CA ASP A 7 11.94 -18.25 -6.51
C ASP A 7 11.93 -18.37 -4.98
N PRO A 8 12.33 -19.54 -4.43
CA PRO A 8 12.37 -19.78 -2.98
C PRO A 8 13.23 -18.77 -2.21
N THR A 9 14.16 -18.07 -2.90
CA THR A 9 15.05 -17.08 -2.27
C THR A 9 14.38 -15.73 -2.00
N ARG A 10 13.20 -15.48 -2.60
CA ARG A 10 12.47 -14.20 -2.48
C ARG A 10 11.20 -14.30 -1.64
N TYR A 11 10.92 -15.48 -1.11
CA TYR A 11 9.73 -15.73 -0.31
C TYR A 11 10.03 -15.63 1.19
N THR A 12 9.09 -15.05 1.93
CA THR A 12 9.15 -14.96 3.40
C THR A 12 7.94 -15.65 4.01
N GLU A 13 8.05 -16.15 5.23
CA GLU A 13 6.91 -16.64 5.99
C GLU A 13 6.37 -15.51 6.89
N PRO A 14 5.05 -15.20 6.86
CA PRO A 14 4.48 -14.02 7.51
C PRO A 14 4.87 -13.87 8.98
N TRP A 15 4.80 -14.95 9.74
CA TRP A 15 5.00 -14.93 11.19
C TRP A 15 6.45 -15.18 11.63
N THR A 16 7.38 -15.35 10.69
CA THR A 16 8.80 -15.59 10.98
C THR A 16 9.68 -14.68 10.15
N THR A 17 10.19 -15.14 9.00
CA THR A 17 11.22 -14.43 8.23
C THR A 17 10.76 -13.06 7.75
N TYR A 18 9.46 -12.88 7.48
CA TYR A 18 8.91 -11.57 7.16
C TYR A 18 9.06 -10.57 8.33
N GLN A 19 8.68 -11.00 9.55
CA GLN A 19 8.83 -10.16 10.74
C GLN A 19 10.29 -9.93 11.10
N ASP A 20 11.16 -10.91 10.86
CA ASP A 20 12.60 -10.76 11.07
C ASP A 20 13.19 -9.70 10.14
N CYS A 21 12.84 -9.73 8.84
CA CYS A 21 13.22 -8.69 7.91
C CYS A 21 12.71 -7.30 8.33
N LEU A 22 11.44 -7.19 8.73
CA LEU A 22 10.89 -5.92 9.21
C LEU A 22 11.60 -5.41 10.47
N ARG A 23 11.98 -6.30 11.40
CA ARG A 23 12.72 -5.94 12.60
C ARG A 23 14.10 -5.37 12.28
N LEU A 24 14.81 -5.96 11.31
CA LEU A 24 16.10 -5.43 10.85
C LEU A 24 15.98 -3.97 10.38
N TYR A 25 14.91 -3.63 9.64
CA TYR A 25 14.67 -2.24 9.21
C TYR A 25 14.29 -1.32 10.36
N ILE A 26 13.48 -1.79 11.32
CA ILE A 26 13.12 -1.04 12.53
C ILE A 26 14.36 -0.71 13.36
N GLU A 27 15.21 -1.70 13.59
CA GLU A 27 16.45 -1.55 14.35
C GLU A 27 17.44 -0.63 13.65
N GLY A 28 17.62 -0.80 12.33
CA GLY A 28 18.46 0.08 11.52
C GLY A 28 17.99 1.54 11.58
N ALA A 29 16.69 1.79 11.42
CA ALA A 29 16.14 3.13 11.54
C ALA A 29 16.40 3.75 12.93
N ARG A 30 16.18 2.98 14.00
CA ARG A 30 16.45 3.41 15.39
C ARG A 30 17.93 3.72 15.63
N ALA A 31 18.82 2.88 15.13
CA ALA A 31 20.27 3.06 15.26
C ALA A 31 20.76 4.37 14.63
N HIS A 32 20.05 4.87 13.61
CA HIS A 32 20.32 6.15 12.96
C HIS A 32 19.44 7.31 13.45
N GLY A 33 18.75 7.15 14.59
CA GLY A 33 17.94 8.22 15.19
C GLY A 33 16.63 8.53 14.46
N ALA A 34 16.24 7.70 13.49
CA ALA A 34 14.96 7.82 12.81
C ALA A 34 13.81 7.22 13.64
N ARG A 35 12.59 7.69 13.40
CA ARG A 35 11.36 7.13 13.96
C ARG A 35 10.77 6.12 12.98
N PRO A 36 10.90 4.80 13.20
CA PRO A 36 10.31 3.82 12.30
C PRO A 36 8.78 3.84 12.40
N VAL A 37 8.13 3.66 11.24
CA VAL A 37 6.69 3.55 11.08
C VAL A 37 6.44 2.41 10.10
N LEU A 38 5.57 1.48 10.47
CA LEU A 38 5.16 0.41 9.58
C LEU A 38 3.87 0.80 8.86
N ALA A 39 3.76 0.44 7.59
CA ALA A 39 2.54 0.57 6.81
C ALA A 39 2.23 -0.79 6.19
N THR A 40 1.04 -1.33 6.45
CA THR A 40 0.61 -2.58 5.83
C THR A 40 0.52 -2.39 4.30
N PRO A 41 0.70 -3.44 3.49
CA PRO A 41 0.56 -3.31 2.05
C PRO A 41 -0.84 -2.82 1.68
N VAL A 42 -0.93 -1.92 0.71
CA VAL A 42 -2.20 -1.48 0.12
C VAL A 42 -2.89 -2.67 -0.57
N GLU A 43 -4.22 -2.77 -0.49
CA GLU A 43 -4.93 -3.87 -1.12
C GLU A 43 -4.97 -3.77 -2.64
N ARG A 44 -4.89 -4.93 -3.28
CA ARG A 44 -5.13 -5.08 -4.72
C ARG A 44 -6.63 -5.02 -4.98
N ARG A 45 -7.00 -4.63 -6.19
CA ARG A 45 -8.40 -4.66 -6.63
C ARG A 45 -8.87 -6.12 -6.80
N ARG A 46 -9.60 -6.64 -5.82
CA ARG A 46 -10.23 -7.96 -5.89
C ARG A 46 -11.60 -7.93 -5.24
N PHE A 47 -12.58 -8.49 -5.93
CA PHE A 47 -13.95 -8.62 -5.47
C PHE A 47 -14.41 -10.07 -5.59
N ASP A 48 -15.29 -10.50 -4.69
CA ASP A 48 -16.01 -11.78 -4.82
C ASP A 48 -17.20 -11.67 -5.79
N ALA A 49 -17.95 -12.77 -5.94
CA ALA A 49 -19.10 -12.83 -6.86
C ALA A 49 -20.27 -11.94 -6.43
N ASP A 50 -20.35 -11.58 -5.15
CA ASP A 50 -21.39 -10.73 -4.57
C ASP A 50 -20.99 -9.24 -4.62
N GLY A 51 -19.79 -8.94 -5.11
CA GLY A 51 -19.26 -7.58 -5.22
C GLY A 51 -18.62 -7.05 -3.94
N ASN A 52 -18.26 -7.92 -2.99
CA ASN A 52 -17.53 -7.51 -1.79
C ASN A 52 -16.04 -7.43 -2.08
N ALA A 53 -15.38 -6.36 -1.62
CA ALA A 53 -13.92 -6.27 -1.69
C ALA A 53 -13.31 -7.32 -0.74
N VAL A 54 -12.28 -8.03 -1.21
CA VAL A 54 -11.67 -9.13 -0.43
C VAL A 54 -10.16 -8.95 -0.26
N PRO A 55 -9.60 -9.30 0.91
CA PRO A 55 -8.17 -9.24 1.13
C PRO A 55 -7.36 -10.12 0.15
N THR A 56 -6.16 -9.68 -0.20
CA THR A 56 -5.29 -10.39 -1.15
C THR A 56 -3.92 -10.75 -0.59
N HIS A 57 -3.56 -10.25 0.60
CA HIS A 57 -2.22 -10.42 1.17
C HIS A 57 -2.11 -11.54 2.22
N GLY A 58 -3.15 -12.35 2.41
CA GLY A 58 -3.14 -13.45 3.38
C GLY A 58 -2.80 -12.97 4.79
N GLU A 59 -1.87 -13.65 5.47
CA GLU A 59 -1.52 -13.36 6.87
C GLU A 59 -0.52 -12.21 7.07
N TYR A 60 0.09 -11.69 5.99
CA TYR A 60 1.14 -10.66 6.09
C TYR A 60 0.69 -9.39 6.83
N PRO A 61 -0.51 -8.81 6.57
CA PRO A 61 -0.97 -7.64 7.31
C PRO A 61 -1.16 -7.93 8.80
N ALA A 62 -1.71 -9.10 9.15
CA ALA A 62 -1.88 -9.51 10.54
C ALA A 62 -0.52 -9.69 11.25
N ALA A 63 0.46 -10.30 10.57
CA ALA A 63 1.80 -10.44 11.07
C ALA A 63 2.49 -9.07 11.27
N MET A 64 2.34 -8.13 10.35
CA MET A 64 2.87 -6.77 10.51
C MET A 64 2.22 -6.05 11.69
N ARG A 65 0.89 -6.10 11.83
CA ARG A 65 0.15 -5.52 12.98
C ARG A 65 0.69 -6.03 14.30
N ALA A 66 0.87 -7.35 14.42
CA ALA A 66 1.38 -7.98 15.63
C ALA A 66 2.83 -7.54 15.93
N LEU A 67 3.69 -7.45 14.92
CA LEU A 67 5.04 -6.94 15.08
C LEU A 67 5.05 -5.48 15.52
N ALA A 68 4.22 -4.63 14.90
CA ALA A 68 4.13 -3.21 15.25
C ALA A 68 3.80 -2.99 16.73
N GLY A 69 2.86 -3.78 17.26
CA GLY A 69 2.52 -3.78 18.68
C GLY A 69 3.67 -4.21 19.58
N ARG A 70 4.35 -5.32 19.25
CA ARG A 70 5.50 -5.83 20.03
C ARG A 70 6.68 -4.86 20.04
N GLU A 71 7.02 -4.33 18.87
CA GLU A 71 8.11 -3.37 18.69
C GLU A 71 7.73 -1.96 19.15
N ARG A 72 6.46 -1.69 19.47
CA ARG A 72 5.95 -0.36 19.85
C ARG A 72 6.25 0.69 18.79
N VAL A 73 6.08 0.34 17.52
CA VAL A 73 6.17 1.27 16.38
C VAL A 73 4.77 1.65 15.90
N PRO A 74 4.54 2.90 15.46
CA PRO A 74 3.28 3.27 14.83
C PRO A 74 3.00 2.40 13.61
N LEU A 75 1.74 2.05 13.42
CA LEU A 75 1.25 1.32 12.26
C LEU A 75 0.25 2.19 11.49
N LEU A 76 0.44 2.32 10.18
CA LEU A 76 -0.56 2.81 9.26
C LEU A 76 -1.26 1.60 8.62
N ASP A 77 -2.53 1.38 8.95
CA ASP A 77 -3.28 0.21 8.49
C ASP A 77 -3.90 0.44 7.11
N ILE A 78 -3.02 0.62 6.12
CA ILE A 78 -3.41 0.94 4.73
C ILE A 78 -4.17 -0.21 4.06
N GLU A 79 -3.94 -1.46 4.49
CA GLU A 79 -4.65 -2.64 3.99
C GLU A 79 -6.14 -2.50 4.29
N ALA A 80 -6.49 -2.34 5.57
CA ALA A 80 -7.89 -2.18 5.99
C ALA A 80 -8.55 -0.94 5.37
N LEU A 81 -7.82 0.18 5.30
CA LEU A 81 -8.36 1.44 4.75
C LEU A 81 -8.58 1.39 3.24
N SER A 82 -7.66 0.77 2.50
CA SER A 82 -7.83 0.61 1.06
C SER A 82 -8.90 -0.40 0.73
N LEU A 83 -8.99 -1.51 1.48
CA LEU A 83 -10.09 -2.48 1.34
C LEU A 83 -11.46 -1.81 1.55
N ALA A 84 -11.59 -0.97 2.58
CA ALA A 84 -12.81 -0.21 2.83
C ALA A 84 -13.13 0.77 1.69
N LEU A 85 -12.12 1.46 1.15
CA LEU A 85 -12.30 2.34 -0.01
C LEU A 85 -12.74 1.57 -1.26
N TRP A 86 -12.13 0.40 -1.55
CA TRP A 86 -12.54 -0.45 -2.66
C TRP A 86 -13.97 -0.95 -2.48
N GLN A 87 -14.38 -1.29 -1.26
CA GLN A 87 -15.75 -1.66 -0.95
C GLN A 87 -16.74 -0.51 -1.18
N GLU A 88 -16.38 0.71 -0.79
CA GLU A 88 -17.19 1.92 -0.96
C GLU A 88 -17.40 2.25 -2.45
N LEU A 89 -16.32 2.20 -3.24
CA LEU A 89 -16.36 2.47 -4.67
C LEU A 89 -17.06 1.33 -5.44
N GLY A 90 -16.91 0.08 -4.99
CA GLY A 90 -17.46 -1.10 -5.63
C GLY A 90 -16.73 -1.48 -6.92
N VAL A 91 -17.21 -2.54 -7.58
CA VAL A 91 -16.50 -3.21 -8.67
C VAL A 91 -16.16 -2.26 -9.82
N GLU A 92 -17.15 -1.52 -10.35
CA GLU A 92 -16.96 -0.75 -11.58
C GLU A 92 -16.17 0.54 -11.35
N GLU A 93 -16.56 1.38 -10.40
CA GLU A 93 -15.89 2.67 -10.14
C GLU A 93 -14.43 2.48 -9.73
N THR A 94 -14.12 1.41 -8.98
CA THR A 94 -12.74 1.14 -8.55
C THR A 94 -11.78 1.00 -9.74
N LYS A 95 -12.23 0.65 -10.95
CA LYS A 95 -11.37 0.57 -12.15
C LYS A 95 -10.68 1.91 -12.45
N VAL A 96 -11.31 3.04 -12.14
CA VAL A 96 -10.77 4.40 -12.36
C VAL A 96 -9.49 4.67 -11.56
N TYR A 97 -9.22 3.88 -10.52
CA TYR A 97 -8.08 4.08 -9.61
C TYR A 97 -6.88 3.21 -9.97
N PHE A 98 -7.03 2.25 -10.89
CA PHE A 98 -5.97 1.33 -11.28
C PHE A 98 -5.59 1.53 -12.75
N ASN A 99 -4.46 0.94 -13.17
CA ASN A 99 -4.08 0.82 -14.58
C ASN A 99 -4.97 -0.21 -15.31
N TRP A 100 -6.28 0.00 -15.22
CA TRP A 100 -7.30 -0.90 -15.73
C TRP A 100 -7.87 -0.34 -17.04
N THR A 101 -7.81 -1.16 -18.08
CA THR A 101 -8.35 -0.90 -19.41
C THR A 101 -9.08 -2.15 -19.91
N ALA A 102 -9.80 -2.03 -21.03
CA ALA A 102 -10.46 -3.18 -21.64
C ALA A 102 -9.47 -4.28 -22.06
N THR A 103 -8.23 -3.92 -22.42
CA THR A 103 -7.19 -4.83 -22.90
C THR A 103 -6.19 -5.23 -21.82
N GLU A 104 -6.08 -4.46 -20.74
CA GLU A 104 -5.13 -4.69 -19.64
C GLU A 104 -5.84 -4.46 -18.31
N GLN A 105 -6.05 -5.53 -17.55
CA GLN A 105 -6.77 -5.50 -16.28
C GLN A 105 -5.80 -5.50 -15.10
N ASP A 106 -4.89 -4.52 -15.05
CA ASP A 106 -3.97 -4.38 -13.93
C ASP A 106 -4.76 -3.99 -12.67
N ASN A 107 -4.81 -4.92 -11.71
CA ASN A 107 -5.51 -4.76 -10.45
C ASN A 107 -4.53 -4.47 -9.28
N THR A 108 -3.27 -4.18 -9.60
CA THR A 108 -2.22 -3.94 -8.60
C THR A 108 -1.66 -2.53 -8.70
N HIS A 109 -1.37 -2.04 -9.90
CA HIS A 109 -0.75 -0.72 -10.07
C HIS A 109 -1.79 0.39 -10.23
N PHE A 110 -1.57 1.48 -9.50
CA PHE A 110 -2.43 2.65 -9.56
C PHE A 110 -2.09 3.56 -10.74
N ASN A 111 -3.13 4.18 -11.28
CA ASN A 111 -2.99 5.38 -12.10
C ASN A 111 -2.97 6.63 -11.16
N PRO A 112 -2.86 7.87 -11.69
CA PRO A 112 -2.80 9.07 -10.85
C PRO A 112 -3.96 9.23 -9.85
N PRO A 113 -5.26 9.05 -10.22
CA PRO A 113 -6.35 9.03 -9.25
C PRO A 113 -6.12 8.06 -8.08
N GLY A 114 -5.73 6.82 -8.36
CA GLY A 114 -5.44 5.81 -7.33
C GLY A 114 -4.29 6.19 -6.41
N ALA A 115 -3.19 6.67 -6.99
CA ALA A 115 -2.02 7.10 -6.23
C ALA A 115 -2.38 8.25 -5.27
N ILE A 116 -3.17 9.23 -5.73
CA ILE A 116 -3.64 10.35 -4.90
C ILE A 116 -4.56 9.85 -3.78
N ALA A 117 -5.52 8.96 -4.09
CA ALA A 117 -6.46 8.45 -3.11
C ALA A 117 -5.75 7.70 -1.97
N VAL A 118 -4.82 6.79 -2.30
CA VAL A 118 -4.06 6.03 -1.31
C VAL A 118 -3.09 6.94 -0.54
N ALA A 119 -2.44 7.92 -1.19
CA ALA A 119 -1.61 8.90 -0.49
C ALA A 119 -2.39 9.71 0.55
N ARG A 120 -3.66 10.04 0.29
CA ARG A 120 -4.55 10.67 1.27
C ARG A 120 -4.85 9.77 2.47
N LEU A 121 -5.06 8.46 2.25
CA LEU A 121 -5.22 7.50 3.35
C LEU A 121 -3.97 7.49 4.24
N VAL A 122 -2.78 7.41 3.62
CA VAL A 122 -1.49 7.45 4.33
C VAL A 122 -1.33 8.74 5.13
N ALA A 123 -1.55 9.90 4.51
CA ALA A 123 -1.40 11.20 5.17
C ALA A 123 -2.36 11.36 6.37
N ARG A 124 -3.62 10.92 6.22
CA ARG A 124 -4.59 10.93 7.33
C ARG A 124 -4.16 10.00 8.46
N GLU A 125 -3.65 8.81 8.14
CA GLU A 125 -3.17 7.87 9.15
C GLU A 125 -1.93 8.37 9.88
N LEU A 126 -1.00 9.03 9.19
CA LEU A 126 0.15 9.68 9.81
C LEU A 126 -0.27 10.72 10.85
N LEU A 127 -1.34 11.48 10.59
CA LEU A 127 -1.91 12.42 11.56
C LEU A 127 -2.64 11.70 12.70
N ARG A 128 -3.50 10.73 12.38
CA ARG A 128 -4.29 9.97 13.36
C ARG A 128 -3.40 9.26 14.38
N THR A 129 -2.30 8.68 13.91
CA THR A 129 -1.30 7.97 14.73
C THR A 129 -0.28 8.91 15.38
N ARG A 130 -0.40 10.22 15.17
CA ARG A 130 0.54 11.25 15.66
C ARG A 130 1.98 10.97 15.25
N VAL A 131 2.16 10.36 14.08
CA VAL A 131 3.46 10.34 13.40
C VAL A 131 3.80 11.76 12.95
N LEU A 132 2.82 12.41 12.33
CA LEU A 132 2.85 13.83 11.96
C LEU A 132 1.85 14.62 12.79
N ALA A 133 2.12 15.91 12.98
CA ALA A 133 1.19 16.89 13.51
C ALA A 133 0.47 17.62 12.37
N PRO A 134 -0.69 18.27 12.62
CA PRO A 134 -1.42 19.02 11.60
C PRO A 134 -0.58 20.08 10.87
N ARG A 135 0.41 20.66 11.55
CA ARG A 135 1.34 21.64 10.96
C ARG A 135 2.34 21.05 9.97
N ASP A 136 2.52 19.73 9.97
CA ASP A 136 3.49 19.04 9.11
C ASP A 136 2.86 18.63 7.76
N VAL A 137 1.56 18.86 7.58
CA VAL A 137 0.85 18.61 6.32
C VAL A 137 0.36 19.94 5.74
N VAL A 138 0.32 19.99 4.41
CA VAL A 138 -0.26 21.10 3.66
C VAL A 138 -1.21 20.53 2.62
N ARG A 139 -2.30 21.25 2.33
CA ARG A 139 -3.18 20.95 1.20
C ARG A 139 -3.79 19.54 1.22
N LEU A 140 -4.02 18.97 2.41
CA LEU A 140 -4.57 17.61 2.57
C LEU A 140 -5.98 17.44 1.94
N HIS A 141 -6.71 18.55 1.84
CA HIS A 141 -8.07 18.58 1.33
C HIS A 141 -8.17 19.17 -0.08
N ASP A 142 -7.12 19.83 -0.57
CA ASP A 142 -7.09 20.45 -1.90
C ASP A 142 -7.27 19.40 -2.99
N GLU A 143 -7.85 19.79 -4.11
CA GLU A 143 -7.79 18.97 -5.32
C GLU A 143 -6.35 18.93 -5.84
N ILE A 144 -5.88 17.72 -6.16
CA ILE A 144 -4.54 17.50 -6.73
C ILE A 144 -4.74 17.14 -8.20
N PRO A 145 -4.28 17.98 -9.14
CA PRO A 145 -4.38 17.66 -10.56
C PRO A 145 -3.66 16.36 -10.88
N THR A 146 -4.33 15.43 -11.55
CA THR A 146 -3.74 14.15 -11.97
C THR A 146 -2.54 14.34 -12.89
N SER A 147 -2.49 15.45 -13.64
CA SER A 147 -1.37 15.85 -14.50
C SER A 147 -0.07 16.15 -13.74
N TRP A 148 -0.12 16.33 -12.42
CA TRP A 148 1.09 16.51 -11.60
C TRP A 148 1.78 15.20 -11.24
N ILE A 149 1.08 14.06 -11.40
CA ILE A 149 1.65 12.74 -11.13
C ILE A 149 2.24 12.21 -12.44
N THR A 150 3.56 12.25 -12.54
CA THR A 150 4.30 11.71 -13.67
C THR A 150 5.15 10.53 -13.22
N TRP A 151 5.18 9.47 -14.03
CA TRP A 151 6.10 8.36 -13.84
C TRP A 151 7.30 8.55 -14.78
N PRO A 152 8.53 8.30 -14.33
CA PRO A 152 9.66 8.28 -15.25
C PRO A 152 9.42 7.23 -16.32
N GLU A 153 9.73 7.56 -17.58
CA GLU A 153 9.68 6.57 -18.65
C GLU A 153 10.63 5.41 -18.32
N ALA A 154 10.17 4.18 -18.55
CA ALA A 154 11.03 3.03 -18.41
C ALA A 154 12.20 3.17 -19.38
N THR A 155 13.41 3.35 -18.86
CA THR A 155 14.61 3.46 -19.69
C THR A 155 14.81 2.15 -20.45
N GLY A 156 14.54 2.17 -21.76
CA GLY A 156 14.90 1.12 -22.71
C GLY A 156 13.90 -0.03 -22.82
N SER A 157 12.84 0.15 -23.59
CA SER A 157 12.33 -0.95 -24.42
C SER A 157 13.10 -0.89 -25.75
N PRO A 158 13.85 -1.94 -26.16
CA PRO A 158 14.39 -1.95 -27.51
C PRO A 158 13.21 -1.88 -28.49
N ALA A 159 13.27 -0.91 -29.40
CA ALA A 159 12.33 -0.82 -30.51
C ALA A 159 12.28 -2.17 -31.24
N ALA A 160 11.06 -2.63 -31.51
CA ALA A 160 10.79 -3.79 -32.36
C ALA A 160 11.34 -3.59 -33.78
#